data_AF-A0A172USS6-F1
#
_entry.id   AF-A0A172USS6-F1
#
_cell.length_a   1.000
_cell.length_b   1.000
_cell.length_c   1.000
_cell.angle_alpha   90.00
_cell.angle_beta   90.00
_cell.angle_gamma   90.00
#
_symmetry.space_group_name_H-M   'P 1'
#
loop_
_entity.id
_entity.type
_entity.pdbx_description
1 polymer ?
#
loop_
_entity_poly.entity_id
_entity_poly.type
_entity_poly.pdbx_seq_one_letter_code
_entity_poly.pdbx_strand_id
1 'polypeptide(L)'
;MTTITPESCKHCTVPVTADQTVCGFCASYTPPETVAQRIDVAVNKVDLLRHDLNEILRELPESAPLFAVADIVVALGHLRRAAVALDRATDALETDSQAVTQ
;
A
#
# COMPACT_ATOMS: atom_id res chain seq x y z
N MET A 1 -21.08 -36.39 -31.42
CA MET A 1 -21.35 -35.11 -30.73
C MET A 1 -20.98 -35.29 -29.27
N THR A 2 -19.80 -34.84 -28.87
CA THR A 2 -19.36 -34.92 -27.47
C THR A 2 -20.01 -33.77 -26.72
N THR A 3 -20.97 -34.07 -25.85
CA THR A 3 -21.61 -33.09 -24.97
C THR A 3 -20.63 -32.74 -23.85
N ILE A 4 -20.01 -31.55 -23.94
CA ILE A 4 -19.23 -30.99 -22.83
C ILE A 4 -20.25 -30.43 -21.84
N THR A 5 -20.32 -31.01 -20.63
CA THR A 5 -21.07 -30.41 -19.53
C THR A 5 -20.27 -29.17 -19.08
N PRO A 6 -20.80 -27.95 -19.22
CA PRO A 6 -20.07 -26.78 -18.77
C PRO A 6 -20.01 -26.77 -17.24
N GLU A 7 -18.81 -26.78 -16.68
CA GLU A 7 -18.61 -26.47 -15.26
C GLU A 7 -18.69 -24.96 -15.06
N SER A 8 -19.01 -24.50 -13.85
CA SER A 8 -18.98 -23.07 -13.51
C SER A 8 -17.62 -22.67 -12.95
N CYS A 9 -17.14 -21.47 -13.29
CA CYS A 9 -15.96 -20.87 -12.70
C CYS A 9 -16.03 -20.90 -11.16
N LYS A 10 -14.90 -21.10 -10.48
CA LYS A 10 -14.86 -21.10 -9.00
C LYS A 10 -15.15 -19.75 -8.35
N HIS A 11 -14.93 -18.66 -9.08
CA HIS A 11 -15.02 -17.29 -8.55
C HIS A 11 -16.28 -16.53 -9.03
N CYS A 12 -16.94 -17.01 -10.07
CA CYS A 12 -18.12 -16.37 -10.64
C CYS A 12 -19.01 -17.40 -11.33
N THR A 13 -20.17 -16.98 -11.83
CA THR A 13 -21.14 -17.90 -12.46
C THR A 13 -20.89 -18.15 -13.95
N VAL A 14 -19.74 -17.72 -14.49
CA VAL A 14 -19.41 -17.88 -15.92
C VAL A 14 -19.06 -19.35 -16.22
N PRO A 15 -19.64 -19.96 -17.28
CA PRO A 15 -19.28 -21.30 -17.72
C PRO A 15 -17.81 -21.43 -18.13
N VAL A 16 -17.18 -22.56 -17.82
CA VAL A 16 -15.80 -22.92 -18.21
C VAL A 16 -15.79 -24.28 -18.91
N THR A 17 -14.76 -24.53 -19.72
CA THR A 17 -14.52 -25.84 -20.35
C THR A 17 -14.04 -26.85 -19.30
N ALA A 18 -14.23 -28.15 -19.56
CA ALA A 18 -13.85 -29.22 -18.62
C ALA A 18 -12.38 -29.17 -18.13
N ASP A 19 -11.48 -28.58 -18.92
CA ASP A 19 -10.05 -28.46 -18.58
C ASP A 19 -9.69 -27.15 -17.84
N GLN A 20 -10.67 -26.30 -17.52
CA GLN A 20 -10.47 -24.99 -16.90
C GLN A 20 -11.25 -24.87 -15.59
N THR A 21 -10.61 -24.36 -14.55
CA THR A 21 -11.25 -24.14 -13.23
C THR A 21 -11.64 -22.69 -12.97
N VAL A 22 -11.12 -21.77 -13.78
CA VAL A 22 -11.32 -20.31 -13.67
C VAL A 22 -11.48 -19.75 -15.07
N CYS A 23 -12.47 -18.86 -15.28
CA CYS A 23 -12.69 -18.23 -16.58
C CYS A 23 -11.62 -17.18 -16.89
N GLY A 24 -11.45 -16.81 -18.17
CA GLY A 24 -10.42 -15.86 -18.60
C GLY A 24 -10.49 -14.48 -17.91
N PHE A 25 -11.69 -14.01 -17.58
CA PHE A 25 -11.86 -12.77 -16.80
C PHE A 25 -11.31 -12.93 -15.38
N CYS A 26 -11.78 -13.91 -14.61
CA CYS A 26 -11.32 -14.13 -13.24
C CYS A 26 -9.83 -14.46 -13.16
N ALA A 27 -9.27 -15.10 -14.20
CA ALA A 27 -7.83 -15.39 -14.29
C ALA A 27 -6.97 -14.14 -14.54
N SER A 28 -7.54 -13.08 -15.11
CA SER A 28 -6.84 -11.82 -15.42
C SER A 28 -7.28 -10.64 -14.53
N TYR A 29 -8.29 -10.83 -13.70
CA TYR A 29 -8.82 -9.79 -12.83
C TYR A 29 -7.79 -9.40 -11.78
N THR A 30 -7.34 -8.15 -11.85
CA THR A 30 -6.56 -7.51 -10.79
C THR A 30 -7.49 -6.54 -10.07
N PRO A 31 -7.82 -6.77 -8.78
CA PRO A 31 -8.65 -5.84 -8.03
C PRO A 31 -7.98 -4.46 -7.97
N PRO A 32 -8.76 -3.37 -8.00
CA PRO A 32 -8.20 -2.03 -7.87
C PRO A 32 -7.53 -1.87 -6.49
N GLU A 33 -6.44 -1.12 -6.46
CA GLU A 33 -5.72 -0.80 -5.23
C GLU A 33 -6.66 -0.07 -4.24
N THR A 34 -6.68 -0.52 -2.99
CA THR A 34 -7.51 0.10 -1.95
C THR A 34 -6.91 1.43 -1.50
N VAL A 35 -7.73 2.29 -0.88
CA VAL A 35 -7.22 3.53 -0.29
C VAL A 35 -6.20 3.25 0.81
N ALA A 36 -6.43 2.21 1.63
CA ALA A 36 -5.49 1.76 2.66
C ALA A 36 -4.12 1.39 2.06
N GLN A 37 -4.10 0.56 1.01
CA GLN A 37 -2.86 0.20 0.31
C GLN A 37 -2.09 1.42 -0.22
N ARG A 38 -2.81 2.42 -0.77
CA ARG A 38 -2.20 3.66 -1.24
C ARG A 38 -1.58 4.49 -0.10
N ILE A 39 -2.19 4.47 1.08
CA ILE A 39 -1.66 5.14 2.28
C ILE A 39 -0.41 4.41 2.77
N ASP A 40 -0.39 3.08 2.78
CA ASP A 40 0.80 2.31 3.17
C ASP A 40 2.00 2.61 2.28
N VAL A 41 1.78 2.71 0.96
CA VAL A 41 2.79 3.16 0.01
C VAL A 41 3.30 4.57 0.36
N ALA A 42 2.42 5.46 0.81
CA ALA A 42 2.81 6.80 1.25
C ALA A 42 3.62 6.78 2.56
N VAL A 43 3.25 5.94 3.54
CA VAL A 43 4.02 5.75 4.78
C VAL A 43 5.44 5.26 4.46
N ASN A 44 5.56 4.26 3.60
CA ASN A 44 6.87 3.74 3.17
C ASN A 44 7.74 4.85 2.52
N LYS A 45 7.15 5.71 1.69
CA LYS A 45 7.87 6.85 1.10
C LYS A 45 8.34 7.85 2.15
N VAL A 46 7.52 8.11 3.18
CA VAL A 46 7.92 8.97 4.30
C VAL A 46 9.11 8.37 5.04
N ASP A 47 9.12 7.05 5.27
CA ASP A 47 10.21 6.39 5.97
C ASP A 47 11.51 6.37 5.16
N LEU A 48 11.45 6.17 3.84
CA LEU A 48 12.60 6.32 2.94
C LEU A 48 13.16 7.74 2.99
N LEU A 49 12.30 8.76 2.85
CA LEU A 49 12.73 10.16 2.93
C LEU A 49 13.36 10.49 4.30
N ARG A 50 12.78 9.97 5.39
CA ARG A 50 13.36 10.13 6.73
C ARG A 50 14.74 9.50 6.82
N HIS A 51 14.94 8.33 6.23
CA HIS A 51 16.25 7.68 6.21
C HIS A 51 17.26 8.56 5.47
N ASP A 52 16.95 8.98 4.25
CA ASP A 52 17.83 9.83 3.43
C ASP A 52 18.20 11.14 4.14
N LEU A 53 17.22 11.81 4.75
CA LEU A 53 17.45 13.04 5.50
C LEU A 53 18.31 12.83 6.76
N ASN A 54 18.24 11.66 7.39
CA ASN A 54 19.13 11.33 8.50
C ASN A 54 20.57 11.12 8.03
N GLU A 55 20.79 10.50 6.87
CA GLU A 55 22.14 10.38 6.29
C GLU A 55 22.70 11.77 5.92
N ILE A 56 21.91 12.61 5.23
CA ILE A 56 22.30 13.98 4.89
C ILE A 56 22.67 14.78 6.15
N LEU A 57 21.88 14.67 7.22
CA LEU A 57 22.14 15.36 8.49
C LEU A 57 23.50 14.97 9.08
N ARG A 58 23.93 13.71 8.93
CA ARG A 58 25.25 13.21 9.40
C ARG A 58 26.40 13.68 8.54
N GLU A 59 26.15 13.95 7.26
CA GLU A 59 27.15 14.40 6.30
C GLU A 59 27.34 15.92 6.26
N LEU A 60 26.53 16.68 7.00
CA LEU A 60 26.66 18.13 7.04
C LEU A 60 28.03 18.57 7.57
N PRO A 61 28.68 19.57 6.94
CA PRO A 61 29.95 20.09 7.41
C PRO A 61 29.77 20.83 8.74
N GLU A 62 30.83 20.92 9.54
CA GLU A 62 30.82 21.68 10.80
C GLU A 62 30.50 23.17 10.62
N SER A 63 30.69 23.70 9.42
CA SER A 63 30.35 25.07 9.03
C SER A 63 28.88 25.28 8.65
N ALA A 64 28.04 24.23 8.73
CA ALA A 64 26.62 24.33 8.39
C ALA A 64 25.90 25.37 9.29
N PRO A 65 25.04 26.23 8.72
CA PRO A 65 24.28 27.19 9.51
C PRO A 65 23.39 26.48 10.54
N LEU A 66 23.52 26.84 11.82
CA LEU A 66 22.81 26.17 12.93
C LEU A 66 21.30 26.08 12.71
N PHE A 67 20.68 27.14 12.19
CA PHE A 67 19.24 27.15 11.93
C PHE A 67 18.83 26.20 10.79
N ALA A 68 19.65 26.02 9.77
CA ALA A 68 19.38 25.04 8.72
C ALA A 68 19.43 23.61 9.26
N VAL A 69 20.38 23.31 10.16
CA VAL A 69 20.44 22.02 10.86
C VAL A 69 19.20 21.82 11.73
N ALA A 70 18.78 22.85 12.47
CA ALA A 70 17.58 22.81 13.32
C ALA A 70 16.32 22.57 12.48
N ASP A 71 16.17 23.23 11.34
CA ASP A 71 15.03 23.06 10.44
C ASP A 71 14.94 21.62 9.90
N ILE A 72 16.08 21.01 9.54
CA ILE A 72 16.14 19.60 9.11
C ILE A 72 15.67 18.66 10.23
N VAL A 73 16.16 18.87 11.46
CA VAL A 73 15.76 18.05 12.62
C VAL A 73 14.27 18.20 12.93
N VAL A 74 13.74 19.43 12.85
CA VAL A 74 12.31 19.70 13.02
C VAL A 74 11.51 18.98 11.93
N ALA A 75 11.91 19.09 10.66
CA ALA A 75 11.27 18.41 9.54
C ALA A 75 11.25 16.88 9.73
N LEU A 76 12.37 16.27 10.14
CA LEU A 76 12.44 14.85 10.49
C LEU A 76 11.44 14.46 11.59
N GLY A 77 11.28 15.31 12.60
CA GLY A 77 10.28 15.13 13.66
C GLY A 77 8.83 15.23 13.17
N HIS A 78 8.55 16.09 12.19
CA HIS A 78 7.24 16.16 11.55
C HIS A 78 6.95 14.93 10.69
N LEU A 79 7.93 14.47 9.89
CA LEU A 79 7.78 13.28 9.07
C LEU A 79 7.51 12.02 9.92
N ARG A 80 8.20 11.86 11.06
CA ARG A 80 7.93 10.76 12.00
C ARG A 80 6.48 10.79 12.50
N ARG A 81 5.98 11.96 12.89
CA ARG A 81 4.60 12.11 13.37
C ARG A 81 3.58 11.86 12.25
N ALA A 82 3.90 12.28 11.02
CA ALA A 82 3.08 12.02 9.85
C ALA A 82 2.96 10.52 9.58
N ALA A 83 4.08 9.77 9.57
CA ALA A 83 4.07 8.32 9.38
C ALA A 83 3.14 7.61 10.39
N VAL A 84 3.27 7.93 11.70
CA VAL A 84 2.42 7.34 12.75
C VAL A 84 0.95 7.70 12.59
N ALA A 85 0.63 8.93 12.17
CA ALA A 85 -0.75 9.36 11.97
C ALA A 85 -1.39 8.66 10.75
N LEU A 86 -0.62 8.47 9.68
CA LEU A 86 -1.05 7.75 8.49
C LEU A 86 -1.26 6.26 8.76
N ASP A 87 -0.35 5.61 9.47
CA ASP A 87 -0.45 4.21 9.89
C ASP A 87 -1.74 3.94 10.68
N ARG A 88 -2.05 4.78 11.66
CA ARG A 88 -3.33 4.71 12.41
C ARG A 88 -4.56 4.94 11.52
N ALA A 89 -4.44 5.76 10.49
CA ALA A 89 -5.52 5.99 9.55
C ALA A 89 -5.72 4.77 8.64
N THR A 90 -4.64 4.10 8.21
CA THR A 90 -4.71 2.80 7.53
C THR A 90 -5.43 1.79 8.41
N ASP A 91 -4.99 1.59 9.66
CA ASP A 91 -5.60 0.63 10.60
C ASP A 91 -7.12 0.83 10.75
N ALA A 92 -7.56 2.09 10.85
CA ALA A 92 -8.97 2.45 10.97
C ALA A 92 -9.76 2.12 9.71
N LEU A 93 -9.20 2.39 8.52
CA LEU A 93 -9.83 2.10 7.23
C LEU A 93 -9.92 0.59 6.97
N GLU A 94 -8.88 -0.17 7.32
CA GLU A 94 -8.89 -1.62 7.20
C GLU A 94 -9.93 -2.25 8.13
N THR A 95 -10.00 -1.78 9.38
CA THR A 95 -11.01 -2.23 10.36
C THR A 95 -12.43 -1.98 9.85
N ASP A 96 -12.71 -0.79 9.31
CA ASP A 96 -14.02 -0.46 8.74
C ASP A 96 -14.36 -1.35 7.53
N SER A 97 -13.39 -1.60 6.65
CA SER A 97 -13.60 -2.48 5.49
C SER A 97 -13.92 -3.93 5.86
N GLN A 98 -13.30 -4.44 6.92
CA GLN A 98 -13.57 -5.78 7.44
C GLN A 98 -14.96 -5.87 8.07
N ALA A 99 -15.42 -4.82 8.74
CA ALA A 99 -16.76 -4.77 9.33
C ALA A 99 -17.88 -4.79 8.29
N VAL A 100 -17.64 -4.24 7.09
CA VAL A 100 -18.62 -4.26 5.97
C VAL A 100 -18.67 -5.62 5.26
N THR A 101 -17.60 -6.41 5.35
CA THR A 101 -17.47 -7.68 4.60
C THR A 101 -17.94 -8.91 5.42
N GLN A 102 -18.21 -8.75 6.72
CA GLN A 102 -18.78 -9.77 7.61
C GLN A 102 -20.31 -9.74 7.60
#